data_AF-A0AAX1Q8B1-F1
#
_entry.id   AF-A0AAX1Q8B1-F1
#
_cell.length_a   1.000
_cell.length_b   1.000
_cell.length_c   1.000
_cell.angle_alpha   90.00
_cell.angle_beta   90.00
_cell.angle_gamma   90.00
#
_symmetry.space_group_name_H-M   'P 1'
#
loop_
_entity.id
_entity.type
_entity.pdbx_description
1 polymer ?
#
loop_
_entity_poly.entity_id
_entity_poly.type
_entity_poly.pdbx_seq_one_letter_code
_entity_poly.pdbx_strand_id
1 'polypeptide(L)'
;MLNDDLIDDDPLRFPLSTAYTFDRNECDNIISKVKFNNITASEKRLVKVFEDLNKLTDMQRVAITPEYLDLKLEELSLKYEFEQKKQEEKEEQQTIKEQMREEARALKELEKAKEKVEKEEKHFSQAIEKMNLQLQKANSEEQQKLLDKLRELEAQLELTKRNKEDVINRVQNTRAGYVYIISNIGSFGDSVYKIGMTRRLEPLDRVKELGNASVPFTFDVHAMIFSEDAPALESALHRALSDKKGNKVNDRKEFFRVDLKEIEELVKRNHNKTVEFTKLAEAEEFRKSVEMANHSLHSVS
;
A
#
# COMPACT_ATOMS: atom_id res chain seq x y z
N MET A 1 -9.53 72.98 29.11
CA MET A 1 -10.34 71.94 29.77
C MET A 1 -11.65 71.84 29.03
N LEU A 2 -11.73 70.93 28.05
CA LEU A 2 -12.99 70.52 27.44
C LEU A 2 -12.91 69.00 27.27
N ASN A 3 -13.43 68.34 28.30
CA ASN A 3 -14.08 67.04 28.34
C ASN A 3 -13.41 65.88 27.57
N ASP A 4 -12.44 65.25 28.23
CA ASP A 4 -12.42 63.79 28.33
C ASP A 4 -13.70 63.39 29.08
N ASP A 5 -14.70 62.84 28.38
CA ASP A 5 -15.79 61.98 28.93
C ASP A 5 -16.86 61.73 27.84
N LEU A 6 -16.46 61.18 26.69
CA LEU A 6 -17.38 60.41 25.85
C LEU A 6 -17.13 58.93 26.16
N ILE A 7 -17.62 58.52 27.32
CA ILE A 7 -17.78 57.10 27.64
C ILE A 7 -18.80 56.57 26.64
N ASP A 8 -18.33 55.62 25.84
CA ASP A 8 -19.03 54.88 24.81
C ASP A 8 -20.00 53.88 25.47
N ASP A 9 -21.04 54.42 26.12
CA ASP A 9 -22.08 53.75 26.93
C ASP A 9 -23.26 53.29 26.07
N ASP A 10 -23.00 52.54 24.99
CA ASP A 10 -24.08 51.81 24.32
C ASP A 10 -24.48 50.60 25.19
N PRO A 11 -25.69 50.59 25.80
CA PRO A 11 -26.12 49.54 26.70
C PRO A 11 -26.23 48.16 26.02
N LEU A 12 -26.22 48.12 24.68
CA LEU A 12 -26.24 46.88 23.89
C LEU A 12 -24.84 46.35 23.58
N ARG A 13 -23.77 47.16 23.72
CA ARG A 13 -22.40 46.78 23.34
C ARG A 13 -21.85 45.61 24.14
N PHE A 14 -22.05 45.60 25.46
CA PHE A 14 -21.57 44.52 26.32
C PHE A 14 -22.32 43.20 26.08
N PRO A 15 -23.68 43.18 26.04
CA PRO A 15 -24.44 41.99 25.66
C PRO A 15 -24.08 41.45 24.26
N LEU A 16 -23.92 42.32 23.27
CA LEU A 16 -23.58 41.95 21.90
C LEU A 16 -22.18 41.30 21.83
N SER A 17 -21.20 41.90 22.52
CA SER A 17 -19.84 41.38 22.61
C SER A 17 -19.78 40.00 23.28
N THR A 18 -20.53 39.81 24.38
CA THR A 18 -20.59 38.52 25.09
C THR A 18 -21.30 37.45 24.26
N ALA A 19 -22.42 37.77 23.61
CA ALA A 19 -23.13 36.82 22.74
C ALA A 19 -22.27 36.39 21.54
N TYR A 20 -21.59 37.35 20.90
CA TYR A 20 -20.69 37.07 19.77
C TYR A 20 -19.47 36.25 20.17
N THR A 21 -18.84 36.54 21.30
CA THR A 21 -17.68 35.76 21.77
C THR A 21 -18.06 34.35 22.19
N PHE A 22 -19.24 34.16 22.79
CA PHE A 22 -19.77 32.85 23.12
C PHE A 22 -20.10 32.03 21.86
N ASP A 23 -20.85 32.62 20.92
CA ASP A 23 -21.15 32.01 19.61
C ASP A 23 -19.87 31.56 18.89
N ARG A 24 -18.90 32.47 18.79
CA ARG A 24 -17.62 32.21 18.14
C ARG A 24 -16.90 31.03 18.78
N ASN A 25 -16.79 31.00 20.11
CA ASN A 25 -16.10 29.91 20.79
C ASN A 25 -16.79 28.55 20.60
N GLU A 26 -18.12 28.51 20.66
CA GLU A 26 -18.90 27.29 20.44
C GLU A 26 -18.78 26.81 18.98
N CYS A 27 -18.92 27.73 18.02
CA CYS A 27 -18.74 27.45 16.60
C CYS A 27 -17.33 26.94 16.29
N ASP A 28 -16.29 27.63 16.75
CA ASP A 28 -14.88 27.26 16.54
C ASP A 28 -14.57 25.89 17.18
N ASN A 29 -15.16 25.59 18.34
CA ASN A 29 -15.03 24.29 19.00
C ASN A 29 -15.71 23.15 18.22
N ILE A 30 -16.85 23.41 17.58
CA ILE A 30 -17.56 22.42 16.74
C ILE A 30 -16.78 22.20 15.44
N ILE A 31 -16.40 23.29 14.77
CA ILE A 31 -15.71 23.28 13.48
C ILE A 31 -14.33 22.62 13.60
N SER A 32 -13.56 22.92 14.64
CA SER A 32 -12.23 22.33 14.87
C SER A 32 -12.24 20.81 15.10
N LYS A 33 -13.38 20.22 15.48
CA LYS A 33 -13.54 18.80 15.79
C LYS A 33 -14.29 18.02 14.72
N VAL A 34 -14.52 18.61 13.54
CA VAL A 34 -15.21 17.96 12.43
C VAL A 34 -14.41 16.78 11.88
N LYS A 35 -15.12 15.68 11.60
CA LYS A 35 -14.61 14.41 11.08
C LYS A 35 -15.66 13.79 10.15
N PHE A 36 -15.25 12.85 9.31
CA PHE A 36 -16.14 12.16 8.36
C PHE A 36 -17.36 11.51 9.03
N ASN A 37 -17.23 11.07 10.28
CA ASN A 37 -18.29 10.38 11.00
C ASN A 37 -19.24 11.32 11.77
N ASN A 38 -18.95 12.62 11.85
CA ASN A 38 -19.69 13.55 12.71
C ASN A 38 -20.15 14.84 12.01
N ILE A 39 -19.93 15.02 10.70
CA ILE A 39 -20.28 16.24 9.97
C ILE A 39 -21.76 16.63 10.17
N THR A 40 -22.68 15.70 9.95
CA THR A 40 -24.13 15.94 10.12
C THR A 40 -24.52 16.26 11.56
N ALA A 41 -23.81 15.70 12.55
CA ALA A 41 -24.01 16.00 13.96
C ALA A 41 -23.42 17.37 14.34
N SER A 42 -22.36 17.81 13.66
CA SER A 42 -21.76 19.12 13.83
C SER A 42 -22.61 20.23 13.21
N GLU A 43 -23.17 20.00 12.01
CA GLU A 43 -24.16 20.89 11.38
C GLU A 43 -25.37 21.14 12.29
N LYS A 44 -25.99 20.06 12.78
CA LYS A 44 -27.14 20.17 13.71
C LYS A 44 -26.80 20.91 15.00
N ARG A 45 -25.56 20.78 15.50
CA ARG A 45 -25.11 21.50 16.69
C ARG A 45 -24.93 22.99 16.41
N LEU A 46 -24.39 23.37 15.25
CA LEU A 46 -24.28 24.78 14.85
C LEU A 46 -25.66 25.43 14.75
N VAL A 47 -26.61 24.77 14.08
CA VAL A 47 -28.00 25.25 13.99
C VAL A 47 -28.62 25.42 15.38
N LYS A 48 -28.40 24.45 16.27
CA LYS A 48 -28.93 24.52 17.64
C LYS A 48 -28.31 25.66 18.44
N VAL A 49 -26.99 25.88 18.36
CA VAL A 49 -26.30 26.99 19.05
C VAL A 49 -26.87 28.33 18.56
N PHE A 50 -27.07 28.48 17.26
CA PHE A 50 -27.71 29.66 16.68
C PHE A 50 -29.14 29.88 17.20
N GLU A 51 -29.97 28.83 17.22
CA GLU A 51 -31.34 28.91 17.75
C GLU A 51 -31.38 29.26 19.24
N ASP A 52 -30.53 28.62 20.05
CA ASP A 52 -30.48 28.81 21.49
C ASP A 52 -30.00 30.23 21.83
N LEU A 53 -29.01 30.75 21.10
CA LEU A 53 -28.53 32.12 21.27
C LEU A 53 -29.55 33.17 20.89
N ASN A 54 -30.22 33.00 19.74
CA ASN A 54 -31.27 33.93 19.32
C ASN A 54 -32.46 33.97 20.30
N LYS A 55 -32.79 32.84 20.95
CA LYS A 55 -33.79 32.81 22.04
C LYS A 55 -33.31 33.55 23.29
N LEU A 56 -32.04 33.43 23.65
CA LEU A 56 -31.47 34.08 24.84
C LEU A 56 -31.33 35.61 24.67
N THR A 57 -31.01 36.07 23.46
CA THR A 57 -30.82 37.50 23.14
C THR A 57 -32.10 38.21 22.70
N ASP A 58 -33.22 37.49 22.57
CA ASP A 58 -34.52 38.05 22.16
C ASP A 58 -34.99 39.19 23.07
N MET A 59 -34.83 39.03 24.39
CA MET A 59 -35.16 40.07 25.38
C MET A 59 -34.32 41.35 25.21
N GLN A 60 -33.12 41.24 24.63
CA GLN A 60 -32.20 42.34 24.38
C GLN A 60 -32.38 42.94 22.98
N ARG A 61 -33.34 42.41 22.17
CA ARG A 61 -33.61 42.80 20.78
C ARG A 61 -32.39 42.71 19.85
N VAL A 62 -31.50 41.77 20.16
CA VAL A 62 -30.31 41.45 19.35
C VAL A 62 -30.52 40.04 18.81
N ALA A 63 -30.23 39.84 17.53
CA ALA A 63 -30.27 38.52 16.90
C ALA A 63 -29.11 38.35 15.93
N ILE A 64 -28.60 37.13 15.86
CA ILE A 64 -27.68 36.67 14.83
C ILE A 64 -28.50 36.40 13.57
N THR A 65 -28.04 36.89 12.43
CA THR A 65 -28.77 36.76 11.17
C THR A 65 -28.60 35.36 10.57
N PRO A 66 -29.59 34.82 9.84
CA PRO A 66 -29.47 33.53 9.16
C PRO A 66 -28.28 33.46 8.19
N GLU A 67 -27.92 34.56 7.53
CA GLU A 67 -26.78 34.60 6.62
C GLU A 67 -25.45 34.29 7.33
N TYR A 68 -25.32 34.67 8.60
CA TYR A 68 -24.15 34.32 9.39
C TYR A 68 -24.10 32.82 9.71
N LEU A 69 -25.25 32.19 9.98
CA LEU A 69 -25.32 30.73 10.15
C LEU A 69 -24.92 30.00 8.85
N ASP A 70 -25.38 30.49 7.70
CA ASP A 70 -25.00 29.91 6.40
C ASP A 70 -23.48 29.97 6.17
N LEU A 71 -22.85 31.12 6.47
CA LEU A 71 -21.39 31.26 6.40
C LEU A 71 -20.67 30.31 7.37
N LYS A 72 -21.22 30.06 8.56
CA LYS A 72 -20.65 29.11 9.53
C LYS A 72 -20.80 27.65 9.08
N LEU A 73 -21.89 27.31 8.41
CA LEU A 73 -22.07 25.99 7.79
C LEU A 73 -21.13 25.79 6.59
N GLU A 74 -20.92 26.84 5.80
CA GLU A 74 -19.91 26.84 4.72
C GLU A 74 -18.50 26.68 5.28
N GLU A 75 -18.15 27.40 6.35
CA GLU A 75 -16.88 27.26 7.06
C GLU A 75 -16.67 25.82 7.57
N LEU A 76 -17.70 25.21 8.16
CA LEU A 76 -17.66 23.80 8.59
C LEU A 76 -17.37 22.86 7.42
N SER A 77 -18.06 23.07 6.30
CA SER A 77 -17.92 22.24 5.09
C SER A 77 -16.52 22.38 4.48
N LEU A 78 -16.02 23.61 4.34
CA LEU A 78 -14.67 23.88 3.89
C LEU A 78 -13.62 23.28 4.82
N LYS A 79 -13.82 23.36 6.14
CA LYS A 79 -12.92 22.75 7.11
C LYS A 79 -12.89 21.23 6.99
N TYR A 80 -14.04 20.60 6.77
CA TYR A 80 -14.13 19.17 6.53
C TYR A 80 -13.39 18.76 5.25
N GLU A 81 -13.66 19.44 4.13
CA GLU A 81 -12.96 19.20 2.85
C GLU A 81 -11.44 19.36 3.00
N PHE A 82 -10.99 20.38 3.73
CA PHE A 82 -9.58 20.60 4.01
C PHE A 82 -8.95 19.45 4.79
N GLU A 83 -9.57 18.99 5.88
CA GLU A 83 -9.03 17.86 6.66
C GLU A 83 -9.05 16.55 5.84
N GLN A 84 -10.04 16.35 4.98
CA GLN A 84 -10.08 15.23 4.04
C GLN A 84 -8.89 15.27 3.07
N LYS A 85 -8.69 16.39 2.38
CA LYS A 85 -7.55 16.57 1.45
C LYS A 85 -6.20 16.42 2.13
N LYS A 86 -6.05 16.97 3.35
CA LYS A 86 -4.83 16.82 4.14
C LYS A 86 -4.53 15.36 4.50
N GLN A 87 -5.56 14.57 4.79
CA GLN A 87 -5.41 13.14 5.03
C GLN A 87 -5.04 12.40 3.75
N GLU A 88 -5.66 12.73 2.62
CA GLU A 88 -5.32 12.19 1.30
C GLU A 88 -3.86 12.47 0.92
N GLU A 89 -3.38 13.71 1.07
CA GLU A 89 -1.98 14.09 0.85
C GLU A 89 -1.01 13.31 1.75
N LYS A 90 -1.37 13.11 3.02
CA LYS A 90 -0.55 12.34 3.97
C LYS A 90 -0.46 10.87 3.57
N GLU A 91 -1.57 10.26 3.16
CA GLU A 91 -1.59 8.89 2.64
C GLU A 91 -0.78 8.79 1.36
N GLU A 92 -0.89 9.77 0.47
CA GLU A 92 -0.10 9.86 -0.75
C GLU A 92 1.41 9.88 -0.45
N GLN A 93 1.86 10.77 0.42
CA GLN A 93 3.26 10.84 0.83
C GLN A 93 3.76 9.54 1.45
N GLN A 94 2.92 8.86 2.24
CA GLN A 94 3.26 7.55 2.81
C GLN A 94 3.42 6.48 1.71
N THR A 95 2.50 6.43 0.75
CA THR A 95 2.58 5.46 -0.37
C THR A 95 3.83 5.69 -1.23
N ILE A 96 4.13 6.95 -1.59
CA ILE A 96 5.33 7.30 -2.35
C ILE A 96 6.59 6.88 -1.59
N LYS A 97 6.65 7.16 -0.28
CA LYS A 97 7.79 6.79 0.55
C LYS A 97 7.97 5.28 0.66
N GLU A 98 6.88 4.52 0.72
CA GLU A 98 6.93 3.06 0.72
C GLU A 98 7.45 2.52 -0.62
N GLN A 99 6.91 3.02 -1.73
CA GLN A 99 7.38 2.66 -3.08
C GLN A 99 8.87 2.96 -3.22
N MET A 100 9.32 4.18 -2.91
CA MET A 100 10.74 4.55 -2.98
C MET A 100 11.65 3.63 -2.15
N ARG A 101 11.19 3.17 -0.98
CA ARG A 101 11.94 2.23 -0.15
C ARG A 101 12.00 0.84 -0.78
N GLU A 102 10.90 0.36 -1.34
CA GLU A 102 10.86 -0.91 -2.06
C GLU A 102 11.80 -0.88 -3.26
N GLU A 103 11.72 0.18 -4.07
CA GLU A 103 12.57 0.37 -5.25
C GLU A 103 14.06 0.41 -4.88
N ALA A 104 14.41 1.15 -3.81
CA ALA A 104 15.78 1.20 -3.32
C ALA A 104 16.29 -0.18 -2.84
N ARG A 105 15.44 -0.99 -2.21
CA ARG A 105 15.79 -2.37 -1.81
C ARG A 105 15.99 -3.27 -3.03
N ALA A 106 15.07 -3.23 -3.99
CA ALA A 106 15.17 -4.00 -5.23
C ALA A 106 16.46 -3.66 -6.00
N LEU A 107 16.79 -2.36 -6.13
CA LEU A 107 18.04 -1.92 -6.76
C LEU A 107 19.28 -2.45 -6.03
N LYS A 108 19.29 -2.37 -4.70
CA LYS A 108 20.41 -2.88 -3.89
C LYS A 108 20.56 -4.40 -3.99
N GLU A 109 19.46 -5.14 -4.07
CA GLU A 109 19.47 -6.60 -4.28
C GLU A 109 20.02 -6.95 -5.67
N LEU A 110 19.56 -6.24 -6.71
CA LEU A 110 20.04 -6.40 -8.08
C LEU A 110 21.54 -6.12 -8.22
N GLU A 111 22.03 -5.04 -7.60
CA GLU A 111 23.46 -4.69 -7.61
C GLU A 111 24.31 -5.76 -6.91
N LYS A 112 23.87 -6.24 -5.74
CA LYS A 112 24.55 -7.33 -5.03
C LYS A 112 24.55 -8.63 -5.83
N ALA A 113 23.45 -8.96 -6.51
CA ALA A 113 23.39 -10.15 -7.35
C ALA A 113 24.33 -10.05 -8.54
N LYS A 114 24.38 -8.88 -9.19
CA LYS A 114 25.35 -8.62 -10.27
C LYS A 114 26.78 -8.84 -9.80
N GLU A 115 27.17 -8.27 -8.66
CA GLU A 115 28.52 -8.48 -8.11
C GLU A 115 28.83 -9.95 -7.79
N LYS A 116 27.84 -10.70 -7.26
CA LYS A 116 28.00 -12.13 -6.96
C LYS A 116 28.24 -12.94 -8.24
N VAL A 117 27.40 -12.73 -9.25
CA VAL A 117 27.52 -13.45 -10.52
C VAL A 117 28.83 -13.12 -11.23
N GLU A 118 29.29 -11.87 -11.19
CA GLU A 118 30.60 -11.49 -11.72
C GLU A 118 31.78 -12.14 -10.99
N LYS A 119 31.67 -12.34 -9.66
CA LYS A 119 32.69 -13.06 -8.87
C LYS A 119 32.69 -14.55 -9.17
N GLU A 120 31.51 -15.16 -9.29
CA GLU A 120 31.35 -16.58 -9.64
C GLU A 120 31.88 -16.87 -11.05
N GLU A 121 31.56 -16.03 -12.04
CA GLU A 121 32.09 -16.15 -13.39
C GLU A 121 33.63 -16.12 -13.41
N LYS A 122 34.24 -15.17 -12.69
CA LYS A 122 35.70 -15.09 -12.55
C LYS A 122 36.29 -16.30 -11.83
N HIS A 123 35.59 -16.82 -10.82
CA HIS A 123 36.05 -17.99 -10.08
C HIS A 123 36.05 -19.24 -10.96
N PHE A 124 34.96 -19.49 -11.69
CA PHE A 124 34.86 -20.62 -12.61
C PHE A 124 35.83 -20.49 -13.78
N SER A 125 36.00 -19.30 -14.37
CA SER A 125 36.96 -19.10 -15.46
C SER A 125 38.40 -19.40 -15.02
N GLN A 126 38.80 -18.93 -13.82
CA GLN A 126 40.12 -19.21 -13.26
C GLN A 126 40.28 -20.69 -12.88
N ALA A 127 39.23 -21.35 -12.39
CA ALA A 127 39.25 -22.77 -12.07
C ALA A 127 39.46 -23.61 -13.35
N ILE A 128 38.77 -23.28 -14.44
CA ILE A 128 38.91 -23.93 -15.75
C ILE A 128 40.32 -23.71 -16.31
N GLU A 129 40.88 -22.50 -16.24
CA GLU A 129 42.25 -22.23 -16.66
C GLU A 129 43.28 -23.06 -15.89
N LYS A 130 43.15 -23.15 -14.57
CA LYS A 130 44.03 -23.99 -13.73
C LYS A 130 43.89 -25.48 -14.07
N MET A 131 42.67 -25.94 -14.34
CA MET A 131 42.41 -27.34 -14.68
C MET A 131 42.96 -27.70 -16.07
N ASN A 132 42.87 -26.78 -17.04
CA ASN A 132 43.51 -26.91 -18.35
C ASN A 132 45.03 -27.01 -18.24
N LEU A 133 45.67 -26.22 -17.37
CA LEU A 133 47.11 -26.31 -17.10
C LEU A 133 47.50 -27.64 -16.44
N GLN A 134 46.65 -28.23 -15.60
CA GLN A 134 46.87 -29.54 -14.99
C GLN A 134 46.71 -30.68 -16.01
N LEU A 135 45.73 -30.58 -16.92
CA LEU A 135 45.52 -31.53 -18.01
C LEU A 135 46.74 -31.65 -18.94
N GLN A 136 47.45 -30.54 -19.18
CA GLN A 136 48.70 -30.54 -19.97
C GLN A 136 49.85 -31.29 -19.30
N LYS A 137 49.79 -31.53 -17.97
CA LYS A 137 50.86 -32.16 -17.18
C LYS A 137 50.51 -33.56 -16.66
N ALA A 138 49.29 -34.04 -16.88
CA ALA A 138 48.76 -35.26 -16.28
C ALA A 138 48.93 -36.53 -17.15
N ASN A 139 49.04 -37.69 -16.51
CA ASN A 139 49.11 -39.01 -17.15
C ASN A 139 47.72 -39.50 -17.65
N SER A 140 47.70 -40.54 -18.50
CA SER A 140 46.50 -41.03 -19.21
C SER A 140 45.29 -41.38 -18.33
N GLU A 141 45.48 -41.90 -17.10
CA GLU A 141 44.36 -42.25 -16.21
C GLU A 141 43.82 -41.04 -15.41
N GLU A 142 44.67 -40.06 -15.09
CA GLU A 142 44.27 -38.82 -14.40
C GLU A 142 43.59 -37.84 -15.36
N GLN A 143 43.97 -37.87 -16.65
CA GLN A 143 43.35 -37.06 -17.70
C GLN A 143 41.84 -37.28 -17.79
N GLN A 144 41.36 -38.53 -17.70
CA GLN A 144 39.92 -38.82 -17.82
C GLN A 144 39.11 -38.16 -16.70
N LYS A 145 39.57 -38.26 -15.45
CA LYS A 145 38.90 -37.67 -14.28
C LYS A 145 38.95 -36.14 -14.29
N LEU A 146 40.04 -35.56 -14.79
CA LEU A 146 40.18 -34.11 -14.94
C LEU A 146 39.28 -33.57 -16.06
N LEU A 147 39.14 -34.31 -17.17
CA LEU A 147 38.23 -33.99 -18.27
C LEU A 147 36.76 -33.98 -17.84
N ASP A 148 36.33 -34.95 -17.04
CA ASP A 148 34.94 -35.00 -16.56
C ASP A 148 34.63 -33.83 -15.61
N LYS A 149 35.54 -33.49 -14.69
CA LYS A 149 35.42 -32.29 -13.84
C LYS A 149 35.44 -30.99 -14.63
N LEU A 150 36.22 -30.93 -15.70
CA LEU A 150 36.29 -29.76 -16.56
C LEU A 150 34.96 -29.54 -17.29
N ARG A 151 34.34 -30.60 -17.82
CA ARG A 151 32.99 -30.51 -18.42
C ARG A 151 31.95 -30.04 -17.41
N GLU A 152 32.02 -30.49 -16.16
CA GLU A 152 31.12 -30.03 -15.10
C GLU A 152 31.31 -28.54 -14.80
N LEU A 153 32.55 -28.07 -14.70
CA LEU A 153 32.87 -26.66 -14.48
C LEU A 153 32.48 -25.78 -15.68
N GLU A 154 32.64 -26.25 -16.92
CA GLU A 154 32.18 -25.56 -18.12
C GLU A 154 30.65 -25.44 -18.16
N ALA A 155 29.92 -26.50 -17.79
CA ALA A 155 28.47 -26.46 -17.68
C ALA A 155 28.00 -25.47 -16.59
N GLN A 156 28.68 -25.44 -15.44
CA GLN A 156 28.42 -24.46 -14.38
C GLN A 156 28.73 -23.03 -14.83
N LEU A 157 29.81 -22.82 -15.60
CA LEU A 157 30.15 -21.51 -16.16
C LEU A 157 29.09 -21.05 -17.17
N GLU A 158 28.60 -21.92 -18.05
CA GLU A 158 27.51 -21.58 -18.97
C GLU A 158 26.24 -21.18 -18.23
N LEU A 159 25.86 -21.93 -17.20
CA LEU A 159 24.70 -21.59 -16.37
C LEU A 159 24.89 -20.22 -15.69
N THR A 160 26.07 -19.96 -15.16
CA THR A 160 26.43 -18.68 -14.52
C THR A 160 26.36 -17.52 -15.53
N LYS A 161 26.80 -17.73 -16.77
CA LYS A 161 26.70 -16.73 -17.85
C LYS A 161 25.25 -16.42 -18.23
N ARG A 162 24.38 -17.45 -18.34
CA ARG A 162 22.94 -17.23 -18.59
C ARG A 162 22.29 -16.45 -17.45
N ASN A 163 22.57 -16.82 -16.20
CA ASN A 163 22.09 -16.09 -15.03
C ASN A 163 22.58 -14.64 -15.01
N LYS A 164 23.81 -14.39 -15.47
CA LYS A 164 24.37 -13.04 -15.61
C LYS A 164 23.59 -12.22 -16.62
N GLU A 165 23.32 -12.77 -17.79
CA GLU A 165 22.51 -12.11 -18.83
C GLU A 165 21.12 -11.77 -18.29
N ASP A 166 20.46 -12.69 -17.59
CA ASP A 166 19.15 -12.44 -16.98
C ASP A 166 19.19 -11.31 -15.93
N VAL A 167 20.19 -11.31 -15.05
CA VAL A 167 20.37 -10.24 -14.04
C VAL A 167 20.66 -8.91 -14.74
N ILE A 168 21.50 -8.88 -15.76
CA ILE A 168 21.81 -7.67 -16.53
C ILE A 168 20.54 -7.15 -17.23
N ASN A 169 19.78 -8.03 -17.87
CA ASN A 169 18.52 -7.68 -18.51
C ASN A 169 17.53 -7.05 -17.52
N ARG A 170 17.45 -7.59 -16.29
CA ARG A 170 16.62 -7.00 -15.22
C ARG A 170 17.15 -5.66 -14.70
N VAL A 171 18.46 -5.49 -14.64
CA VAL A 171 19.07 -4.20 -14.24
C VAL A 171 18.84 -3.13 -15.30
N GLN A 172 18.94 -3.49 -16.59
CA GLN A 172 18.75 -2.57 -17.70
C GLN A 172 17.27 -2.25 -17.94
N ASN A 173 16.39 -3.25 -17.85
CA ASN A 173 14.96 -3.06 -17.99
C ASN A 173 14.32 -2.73 -16.64
N THR A 174 14.19 -1.42 -16.37
CA THR A 174 13.57 -0.91 -15.14
C THR A 174 12.08 -1.25 -14.99
N ARG A 175 11.43 -1.73 -16.06
CA ARG A 175 10.01 -2.15 -16.07
C ARG A 175 9.83 -3.65 -15.86
N ALA A 176 10.91 -4.43 -15.95
CA ALA A 176 10.84 -5.87 -15.72
C ALA A 176 10.59 -6.17 -14.23
N GLY A 177 9.73 -7.15 -13.96
CA GLY A 177 9.39 -7.54 -12.60
C GLY A 177 8.35 -8.65 -12.54
N TYR A 178 7.85 -8.87 -11.34
CA TYR A 178 6.82 -9.86 -11.07
C TYR A 178 5.51 -9.16 -10.68
N VAL A 179 4.41 -9.57 -11.29
CA VAL A 179 3.06 -9.26 -10.81
C VAL A 179 2.62 -10.44 -9.94
N TYR A 180 2.27 -10.15 -8.69
CA TYR A 180 1.81 -11.16 -7.73
C TYR A 180 0.32 -11.01 -7.49
N ILE A 181 -0.34 -12.16 -7.28
CA ILE A 181 -1.75 -12.25 -6.86
C ILE A 181 -1.76 -13.01 -5.55
N ILE A 182 -2.20 -12.34 -4.49
CA ILE A 182 -2.17 -12.89 -3.12
C ILE A 182 -3.53 -12.70 -2.44
N SER A 183 -3.86 -13.57 -1.50
CA SER A 183 -5.07 -13.45 -0.67
C SER A 183 -4.75 -13.66 0.80
N ASN A 184 -5.64 -13.21 1.67
CA ASN A 184 -5.55 -13.45 3.10
C ASN A 184 -6.97 -13.62 3.63
N ILE A 185 -7.42 -14.86 3.61
CA ILE A 185 -8.79 -15.23 3.97
C ILE A 185 -9.09 -14.84 5.42
N GLY A 186 -8.14 -15.04 6.33
CA GLY A 186 -8.35 -14.74 7.75
C GLY A 186 -8.53 -13.26 8.06
N SER A 187 -8.03 -12.35 7.21
CA SER A 187 -8.13 -10.90 7.42
C SER A 187 -9.19 -10.23 6.55
N PHE A 188 -9.39 -10.69 5.32
CA PHE A 188 -10.24 -10.02 4.32
C PHE A 188 -11.42 -10.87 3.84
N GLY A 189 -11.49 -12.14 4.24
CA GLY A 189 -12.52 -13.09 3.81
C GLY A 189 -12.26 -13.71 2.44
N ASP A 190 -13.22 -14.52 1.99
CA ASP A 190 -13.14 -15.23 0.73
C ASP A 190 -13.30 -14.32 -0.50
N SER A 191 -12.66 -14.73 -1.60
CA SER A 191 -12.68 -14.03 -2.90
C SER A 191 -12.18 -12.57 -2.86
N VAL A 192 -11.29 -12.24 -1.90
CA VAL A 192 -10.59 -10.95 -1.87
C VAL A 192 -9.12 -11.17 -2.19
N TYR A 193 -8.68 -10.56 -3.28
CA TYR A 193 -7.31 -10.70 -3.79
C TYR A 193 -6.63 -9.33 -3.85
N LYS A 194 -5.36 -9.29 -3.44
CA LYS A 194 -4.47 -8.18 -3.72
C LYS A 194 -3.65 -8.48 -4.97
N ILE A 195 -3.61 -7.52 -5.88
CA ILE A 195 -2.81 -7.58 -7.10
C ILE A 195 -1.82 -6.44 -7.05
N GLY A 196 -0.53 -6.75 -7.06
CA GLY A 196 0.53 -5.76 -7.08
C GLY A 196 1.74 -6.24 -7.85
N MET A 197 2.75 -5.39 -7.98
CA MET A 197 4.00 -5.75 -8.64
C MET A 197 5.21 -5.55 -7.74
N THR A 198 6.29 -6.25 -8.03
CA THR A 198 7.57 -6.08 -7.37
C THR A 198 8.72 -6.28 -8.35
N ARG A 199 9.79 -5.53 -8.15
CA ARG A 199 11.03 -5.62 -8.95
C ARG A 199 12.13 -6.39 -8.22
N ARG A 200 11.80 -7.01 -7.09
CA ARG A 200 12.76 -7.84 -6.34
C ARG A 200 13.17 -9.06 -7.14
N LEU A 201 14.39 -9.51 -6.89
CA LEU A 201 14.90 -10.77 -7.43
C LEU A 201 14.10 -11.94 -6.86
N GLU A 202 13.82 -11.90 -5.56
CA GLU A 202 13.03 -12.88 -4.83
C GLU A 202 11.66 -12.27 -4.48
N PRO A 203 10.62 -12.48 -5.32
CA PRO A 203 9.32 -11.84 -5.11
C PRO A 203 8.56 -12.36 -3.88
N LEU A 204 8.89 -13.57 -3.40
CA LEU A 204 8.30 -14.13 -2.17
C LEU A 204 8.67 -13.34 -0.92
N ASP A 205 9.84 -12.71 -0.88
CA ASP A 205 10.24 -11.88 0.26
C ASP A 205 9.36 -10.64 0.38
N ARG A 206 8.92 -10.06 -0.76
CA ARG A 206 7.95 -8.96 -0.75
C ARG A 206 6.61 -9.40 -0.17
N VAL A 207 6.12 -10.59 -0.54
CA VAL A 207 4.86 -11.12 0.01
C VAL A 207 4.95 -11.33 1.52
N LYS A 208 6.06 -11.88 2.03
CA LYS A 208 6.30 -12.03 3.47
C LYS A 208 6.34 -10.69 4.21
N GLU A 209 7.00 -9.69 3.63
CA GLU A 209 7.03 -8.34 4.19
C GLU A 209 5.64 -7.71 4.27
N LEU A 210 4.79 -7.94 3.26
CA LEU A 210 3.40 -7.49 3.26
C LEU A 210 2.57 -8.20 4.33
N GLY A 211 2.79 -9.50 4.56
CA GLY A 211 2.11 -10.26 5.62
C GLY A 211 2.49 -9.81 7.03
N ASN A 212 3.73 -9.37 7.24
CA ASN A 212 4.16 -8.83 8.54
C ASN A 212 3.60 -7.42 8.81
N ALA A 213 3.09 -6.74 7.78
CA ALA A 213 2.60 -5.38 7.88
C ALA A 213 1.12 -5.35 8.27
N SER A 214 0.86 -5.35 9.59
CA SER A 214 -0.44 -4.97 10.17
C SER A 214 -1.63 -5.88 9.83
N VAL A 215 -1.40 -7.15 9.48
CA VAL A 215 -2.47 -8.15 9.31
C VAL A 215 -2.26 -9.35 10.25
N PRO A 216 -3.33 -9.98 10.77
CA PRO A 216 -3.24 -11.07 11.74
C PRO A 216 -2.75 -12.41 11.18
N PHE A 217 -2.86 -12.61 9.86
CA PHE A 217 -2.44 -13.84 9.18
C PHE A 217 -1.54 -13.51 7.99
N THR A 218 -0.71 -14.46 7.56
CA THR A 218 0.12 -14.31 6.35
C THR A 218 -0.71 -14.37 5.07
N PHE A 219 -0.12 -13.90 3.95
CA PHE A 219 -0.76 -13.97 2.65
C PHE A 219 -0.46 -15.30 1.94
N ASP A 220 -1.49 -15.91 1.36
CA ASP A 220 -1.39 -17.03 0.44
C ASP A 220 -1.06 -16.51 -0.98
N VAL A 221 -0.12 -17.16 -1.67
CA VAL A 221 0.26 -16.82 -3.04
C VAL A 221 -0.54 -17.65 -4.04
N HIS A 222 -1.27 -16.98 -4.93
CA HIS A 222 -2.05 -17.63 -5.98
C HIS A 222 -1.34 -17.63 -7.32
N ALA A 223 -0.57 -16.59 -7.65
CA ALA A 223 0.20 -16.54 -8.87
C ALA A 223 1.38 -15.59 -8.75
N MET A 224 2.46 -15.91 -9.47
CA MET A 224 3.65 -15.10 -9.61
C MET A 224 4.01 -14.99 -11.09
N ILE A 225 3.75 -13.84 -11.70
CA ILE A 225 3.80 -13.66 -13.16
C ILE A 225 4.99 -12.78 -13.50
N PHE A 226 6.01 -13.35 -14.15
CA PHE A 226 7.11 -12.55 -14.68
C PHE A 226 6.69 -11.80 -15.94
N SER A 227 6.92 -10.49 -15.97
CA SER A 227 6.69 -9.63 -17.13
C SER A 227 7.89 -8.73 -17.38
N GLU A 228 8.23 -8.53 -18.66
CA GLU A 228 9.22 -7.53 -19.09
C GLU A 228 8.69 -6.10 -18.90
N ASP A 229 7.36 -5.94 -18.82
CA ASP A 229 6.68 -4.71 -18.43
C ASP A 229 5.63 -5.05 -17.36
N ALA A 230 6.08 -5.18 -16.12
CA ALA A 230 5.21 -5.46 -14.98
C ALA A 230 4.21 -4.33 -14.70
N PRO A 231 4.58 -3.03 -14.78
CA PRO A 231 3.63 -1.93 -14.63
C PRO A 231 2.48 -1.98 -15.64
N ALA A 232 2.75 -2.26 -16.92
CA ALA A 232 1.69 -2.32 -17.92
C ALA A 232 0.69 -3.46 -17.65
N LEU A 233 1.19 -4.64 -17.26
CA LEU A 233 0.34 -5.78 -16.92
C LEU A 233 -0.53 -5.49 -15.69
N GLU A 234 0.08 -4.95 -14.63
CA GLU A 234 -0.61 -4.60 -13.39
C GLU A 234 -1.70 -3.55 -13.63
N SER A 235 -1.38 -2.48 -14.36
CA SER A 235 -2.33 -1.41 -14.66
C SER A 235 -3.48 -1.90 -15.54
N ALA A 236 -3.21 -2.84 -16.45
CA ALA A 236 -4.26 -3.46 -17.26
C ALA A 236 -5.22 -4.32 -16.41
N LEU A 237 -4.70 -5.06 -15.42
CA LEU A 237 -5.51 -5.83 -14.48
C LEU A 237 -6.33 -4.90 -13.57
N HIS A 238 -5.71 -3.85 -13.02
CA HIS A 238 -6.40 -2.88 -12.18
C HIS A 238 -7.53 -2.15 -12.91
N ARG A 239 -7.31 -1.78 -14.17
CA ARG A 239 -8.35 -1.15 -15.00
C ARG A 239 -9.48 -2.13 -15.31
N ALA A 240 -9.18 -3.39 -15.59
CA ALA A 240 -10.21 -4.39 -15.85
C ALA A 240 -11.03 -4.74 -14.60
N LEU A 241 -10.46 -4.55 -13.40
CA LEU A 241 -11.07 -4.86 -12.11
C LEU A 241 -11.51 -3.61 -11.33
N SER A 242 -11.56 -2.43 -11.96
CA SER A 242 -11.90 -1.16 -11.29
C SER A 242 -13.21 -1.25 -10.51
N ASP A 243 -14.20 -1.91 -11.12
CA ASP A 243 -15.56 -2.01 -10.59
C ASP A 243 -15.65 -2.97 -9.39
N LYS A 244 -14.60 -3.79 -9.20
CA LYS A 244 -14.47 -4.82 -8.16
C LYS A 244 -13.54 -4.40 -7.03
N LYS A 245 -13.03 -3.15 -7.02
CA LYS A 245 -12.22 -2.64 -5.92
C LYS A 245 -12.98 -2.70 -4.59
N GLY A 246 -12.31 -3.20 -3.55
CA GLY A 246 -12.84 -3.22 -2.19
C GLY A 246 -12.94 -1.81 -1.59
N ASN A 247 -11.94 -0.96 -1.85
CA ASN A 247 -11.96 0.44 -1.45
C ASN A 247 -12.24 1.33 -2.67
N LYS A 248 -13.38 2.04 -2.64
CA LYS A 248 -13.83 2.95 -3.72
C LYS A 248 -13.40 4.40 -3.53
N VAL A 249 -12.83 4.71 -2.36
CA VAL A 249 -12.41 6.08 -2.00
C VAL A 249 -10.92 6.24 -2.24
N ASN A 250 -10.12 5.24 -1.85
CA ASN A 250 -8.67 5.24 -2.06
C ASN A 250 -8.30 4.24 -3.16
N ASP A 251 -8.10 4.77 -4.38
CA ASP A 251 -7.78 3.98 -5.58
C ASP A 251 -6.43 3.24 -5.51
N ARG A 252 -5.54 3.64 -4.60
CA ARG A 252 -4.22 3.03 -4.39
C ARG A 252 -4.28 1.77 -3.53
N LYS A 253 -5.44 1.45 -2.97
CA LYS A 253 -5.66 0.19 -2.24
C LYS A 253 -6.10 -0.89 -3.21
N GLU A 254 -5.14 -1.69 -3.64
CA GLU A 254 -5.25 -2.67 -4.73
C GLU A 254 -5.88 -4.00 -4.29
N PHE A 255 -6.96 -3.95 -3.51
CA PHE A 255 -7.72 -5.14 -3.11
C PHE A 255 -9.00 -5.24 -3.94
N PHE A 256 -9.25 -6.40 -4.51
CA PHE A 256 -10.35 -6.66 -5.44
C PHE A 256 -11.19 -7.83 -4.96
N ARG A 257 -12.51 -7.67 -4.99
CA ARG A 257 -13.46 -8.74 -4.69
C ARG A 257 -13.91 -9.42 -5.97
N VAL A 258 -13.26 -10.52 -6.31
CA VAL A 258 -13.38 -11.19 -7.61
C VAL A 258 -13.03 -12.66 -7.47
N ASP A 259 -13.54 -13.50 -8.36
CA ASP A 259 -13.17 -14.91 -8.39
C ASP A 259 -11.80 -15.12 -9.05
N LEU A 260 -10.99 -16.03 -8.51
CA LEU A 260 -9.66 -16.31 -9.05
C LEU A 260 -9.67 -16.73 -10.52
N LYS A 261 -10.72 -17.41 -10.97
CA LYS A 261 -10.90 -17.82 -12.37
C LYS A 261 -10.95 -16.63 -13.32
N GLU A 262 -11.59 -15.54 -12.90
CA GLU A 262 -11.69 -14.35 -13.72
C GLU A 262 -10.35 -13.62 -13.81
N ILE A 263 -9.59 -13.59 -12.70
CA ILE A 263 -8.21 -13.08 -12.71
C ILE A 263 -7.35 -13.93 -13.67
N GLU A 264 -7.46 -15.26 -13.61
CA GLU A 264 -6.74 -16.19 -14.49
C GLU A 264 -7.05 -15.92 -15.97
N GLU A 265 -8.32 -15.70 -16.33
CA GLU A 265 -8.74 -15.35 -17.70
C GLU A 265 -8.23 -13.97 -18.15
N LEU A 266 -8.21 -12.98 -17.25
CA LEU A 266 -7.65 -11.66 -17.55
C LEU A 266 -6.14 -11.71 -17.78
N VAL A 267 -5.42 -12.47 -16.96
CA VAL A 267 -3.97 -12.67 -17.12
C VAL A 267 -3.68 -13.38 -18.44
N LYS A 268 -4.40 -14.45 -18.79
CA LYS A 268 -4.22 -15.17 -20.06
C LYS A 268 -4.52 -14.31 -21.29
N ARG A 269 -5.44 -13.35 -21.19
CA ARG A 269 -5.72 -12.40 -22.28
C ARG A 269 -4.64 -11.35 -22.46
N ASN A 270 -4.00 -10.93 -21.37
CA ASN A 270 -3.03 -9.84 -21.37
C ASN A 270 -1.57 -10.32 -21.39
N HIS A 271 -1.32 -11.61 -21.17
CA HIS A 271 0.01 -12.19 -21.08
C HIS A 271 0.09 -13.51 -21.85
N ASN A 272 1.01 -13.57 -22.81
CA ASN A 272 1.15 -14.70 -23.73
C ASN A 272 1.94 -15.90 -23.16
N LYS A 273 2.54 -15.80 -21.96
CA LYS A 273 3.30 -16.90 -21.34
C LYS A 273 2.41 -17.73 -20.42
N THR A 274 2.71 -19.02 -20.30
CA THR A 274 2.04 -19.92 -19.37
C THR A 274 2.27 -19.45 -17.94
N VAL A 275 1.18 -19.23 -17.20
CA VAL A 275 1.21 -18.84 -15.78
C VAL A 275 0.64 -19.98 -14.96
N GLU A 276 1.36 -20.38 -13.92
CA GLU A 276 0.87 -21.33 -12.92
C GLU A 276 0.02 -20.60 -11.87
N PHE A 277 -1.19 -21.11 -11.64
CA PHE A 277 -2.12 -20.59 -10.65
C PHE A 277 -2.37 -21.64 -9.57
N THR A 278 -2.06 -21.28 -8.32
CA THR A 278 -2.43 -22.05 -7.13
C THR A 278 -3.86 -21.71 -6.74
N LYS A 279 -4.79 -22.63 -7.03
CA LYS A 279 -6.23 -22.39 -6.84
C LYS A 279 -6.68 -22.44 -5.39
N LEU A 280 -5.96 -23.16 -4.54
CA LEU A 280 -6.29 -23.34 -3.14
C LEU A 280 -5.40 -22.44 -2.29
N ALA A 281 -6.02 -21.59 -1.46
CA ALA A 281 -5.31 -20.93 -0.38
C ALA A 281 -5.09 -21.95 0.75
N GLU A 282 -3.87 -22.03 1.28
CA GLU A 282 -3.55 -22.96 2.36
C GLU A 282 -4.14 -22.46 3.67
N ALA A 283 -4.02 -21.15 3.93
CA ALA A 283 -4.62 -20.47 5.09
C ALA A 283 -4.44 -21.25 6.40
N GLU A 284 -3.26 -21.85 6.60
CA GLU A 284 -3.02 -22.88 7.62
C GLU A 284 -3.28 -22.35 9.04
N GLU A 285 -2.71 -21.18 9.37
CA GLU A 285 -2.86 -20.53 10.67
C GLU A 285 -4.32 -20.16 10.96
N PHE A 286 -5.04 -19.68 9.94
CA PHE A 286 -6.46 -19.33 10.07
C PHE A 286 -7.32 -20.57 10.33
N ARG A 287 -7.13 -21.64 9.54
CA ARG A 287 -7.87 -22.90 9.72
C ARG A 287 -7.62 -23.52 11.09
N LYS A 288 -6.36 -23.54 11.55
CA LYS A 288 -6.01 -23.97 12.91
C LYS A 288 -6.69 -23.13 13.98
N SER A 289 -6.74 -21.81 13.81
CA SER A 289 -7.39 -20.90 14.76
C SER A 289 -8.90 -21.15 14.86
N VAL A 290 -9.57 -21.37 13.72
CA VAL A 290 -11.00 -21.73 13.67
C VAL A 290 -11.25 -23.09 14.33
N GLU A 291 -10.40 -24.07 14.06
CA GLU A 291 -10.50 -25.41 14.67
C GLU A 291 -10.34 -25.36 16.20
N MET A 292 -9.36 -24.61 16.71
CA MET A 292 -9.18 -24.39 18.15
C MET A 292 -10.38 -23.70 18.79
N ALA A 293 -10.96 -22.68 18.14
CA ALA A 293 -12.17 -22.01 18.62
C ALA A 293 -13.36 -22.98 18.69
N ASN A 294 -13.57 -23.80 17.67
CA ASN A 294 -14.64 -24.79 17.63
C ASN A 294 -14.49 -25.89 18.69
N HIS A 295 -13.24 -26.32 18.96
CA HIS A 295 -12.94 -27.28 20.03
C HIS A 295 -13.20 -26.70 21.42
N SER A 296 -12.87 -25.42 21.65
CA SER A 296 -13.12 -24.75 22.93
C SER A 296 -14.61 -24.59 23.26
N LEU A 297 -15.46 -24.45 22.24
CA LEU A 297 -16.92 -24.38 22.42
C LEU A 297 -17.52 -25.74 22.80
N HIS A 298 -16.95 -26.84 22.29
CA HIS A 298 -17.40 -28.20 22.61
C HIS A 298 -16.92 -28.73 23.96
N SER A 299 -15.86 -28.15 24.55
CA SER A 299 -15.37 -28.56 25.88
C SER A 299 -16.01 -27.81 27.05
N VAL A 300 -16.87 -26.82 26.78
CA VAL A 300 -17.59 -26.02 27.78
C VAL A 300 -19.10 -26.35 27.79
N SER A 301 -19.54 -27.22 26.87
CA SER A 301 -20.92 -27.75 26.79
C SER A 301 -20.99 -29.13 27.43
#